data_AF-A0A538CN76-F1
#
_entry.id   AF-A0A538CN76-F1
#
_cell.length_a   1.000
_cell.length_b   1.000
_cell.length_c   1.000
_cell.angle_alpha   90.00
_cell.angle_beta   90.00
_cell.angle_gamma   90.00
#
_symmetry.space_group_name_H-M   'P 1'
#
loop_
_entity.id
_entity.type
_entity.pdbx_description
1 polymer ?
#
loop_
_entity_poly.entity_id
_entity_poly.type
_entity_poly.pdbx_seq_one_letter_code
_entity_poly.pdbx_strand_id
1 'polypeptide(L)'
;MDRLRPLSLLLVVLVAAACDEDGGPRHLLYGQPAAEFRPVRGSVMTEARILRRTTLGRRLESCLFRGDRQSVSVDAKVVERVGVAGESLTFANRNRSGVYACDGGIDPAGERRPPWCGEVFGALADGRLLDPRLDVICRDPKGAPLAYAFVEPVAGAHWIGVDQGRYTEIYEVLAGLPVRIAGTRHVSVANARATFEVTQYDVHGKELVKADLEAAVAG
;
A
#
# COMPACT_ATOMS: atom_id res chain seq x y z
N MET A 1 14.69 77.51 -13.28
CA MET A 1 13.34 77.19 -13.76
C MET A 1 13.46 75.92 -14.57
N ASP A 2 13.24 74.79 -13.91
CA ASP A 2 12.17 73.82 -14.24
C ASP A 2 12.65 72.77 -15.26
N ARG A 3 12.57 71.44 -15.10
CA ARG A 3 12.02 70.53 -14.09
C ARG A 3 12.72 69.17 -14.29
N LEU A 4 13.24 68.58 -13.22
CA LEU A 4 13.57 67.15 -13.17
C LEU A 4 12.26 66.35 -13.15
N ARG A 5 12.08 65.41 -14.09
CA ARG A 5 11.06 64.36 -14.00
C ARG A 5 11.76 63.02 -13.73
N PRO A 6 11.61 62.42 -12.54
CA PRO A 6 12.05 61.06 -12.31
C PRO A 6 11.00 60.11 -12.90
N LEU A 7 11.37 59.34 -13.91
CA LEU A 7 10.56 58.22 -14.37
C LEU A 7 10.86 57.03 -13.46
N SER A 8 10.03 56.87 -12.44
CA SER A 8 10.04 55.73 -11.53
C SER A 8 9.66 54.47 -12.32
N LEU A 9 10.64 53.62 -12.66
CA LEU A 9 10.37 52.25 -13.09
C LEU A 9 9.88 51.45 -11.87
N LEU A 10 8.58 51.18 -11.81
CA LEU A 10 8.02 50.18 -10.91
C LEU A 10 8.44 48.79 -11.41
N LEU A 11 9.40 48.18 -10.70
CA LEU A 11 9.72 46.77 -10.83
C LEU A 11 8.61 45.97 -10.12
N VAL A 12 7.58 45.57 -10.85
CA VAL A 12 6.56 44.65 -10.33
C VAL A 12 7.17 43.25 -10.32
N VAL A 13 7.76 42.87 -9.20
CA VAL A 13 8.14 41.48 -8.91
C VAL A 13 6.85 40.71 -8.62
N LEU A 14 6.31 40.04 -9.64
CA LEU A 14 5.31 39.00 -9.48
C LEU A 14 5.96 37.82 -8.74
N VAL A 15 5.90 37.85 -7.41
CA VAL A 15 6.13 36.67 -6.59
C VAL A 15 4.93 35.77 -6.83
N ALA A 16 5.06 34.86 -7.79
CA ALA A 16 4.18 33.71 -7.87
C ALA A 16 4.40 32.92 -6.58
N ALA A 17 3.52 33.12 -5.61
CA ALA A 17 3.35 32.19 -4.51
C ALA A 17 2.93 30.86 -5.14
N ALA A 18 3.91 30.00 -5.41
CA ALA A 18 3.66 28.58 -5.50
C ALA A 18 3.19 28.17 -4.10
N CYS A 19 1.88 28.22 -3.90
CA CYS A 19 1.26 27.42 -2.86
C CYS A 19 1.61 25.99 -3.24
N ASP A 20 2.61 25.43 -2.55
CA ASP A 20 2.82 23.99 -2.49
C ASP A 20 1.45 23.41 -2.16
N GLU A 21 0.84 22.67 -3.10
CA GLU A 21 -0.37 21.94 -2.79
C GLU A 21 0.03 20.85 -1.79
N ASP A 22 -0.06 21.23 -0.51
CA ASP A 22 0.15 20.45 0.72
C ASP A 22 -0.89 19.31 0.87
N GLY A 23 -1.49 18.89 -0.25
CA GLY A 23 -2.54 17.89 -0.31
C GLY A 23 -1.98 16.58 -0.79
N GLY A 24 -2.04 15.56 0.07
CA GLY A 24 -1.87 14.18 -0.34
C GLY A 24 -2.83 13.79 -1.48
N PRO A 25 -2.68 12.57 -2.04
CA PRO A 25 -3.59 12.05 -3.06
C PRO A 25 -5.06 12.23 -2.68
N ARG A 26 -5.87 12.80 -3.58
CA ARG A 26 -7.30 13.06 -3.36
C ARG A 26 -8.19 11.85 -3.68
N HIS A 27 -7.65 10.86 -4.38
CA HIS A 27 -8.39 9.68 -4.81
C HIS A 27 -7.54 8.42 -4.65
N LEU A 28 -8.21 7.30 -4.40
CA LEU A 28 -7.66 5.95 -4.45
C LEU A 28 -7.56 5.45 -5.90
N LEU A 29 -6.97 4.27 -6.08
CA LEU A 29 -6.68 3.66 -7.38
C LEU A 29 -7.88 3.65 -8.35
N TYR A 30 -9.09 3.41 -7.84
CA TYR A 30 -10.32 3.33 -8.65
C TYR A 30 -11.17 4.60 -8.63
N GLY A 31 -10.60 5.73 -8.19
CA GLY A 31 -11.24 7.03 -8.22
C GLY A 31 -12.14 7.35 -7.04
N GLN A 32 -12.26 6.46 -6.04
CA GLN A 32 -12.94 6.79 -4.78
C GLN A 32 -12.20 7.92 -4.07
N PRO A 33 -12.91 8.82 -3.36
CA PRO A 33 -12.27 9.85 -2.55
C PRO A 33 -11.33 9.24 -1.49
N ALA A 34 -10.12 9.79 -1.40
CA ALA A 34 -9.17 9.45 -0.36
C ALA A 34 -9.60 10.13 0.96
N ALA A 35 -9.85 9.33 2.00
CA ALA A 35 -10.11 9.83 3.34
C ALA A 35 -8.80 10.03 4.11
N GLU A 36 -8.75 11.01 5.01
CA GLU A 36 -7.63 11.21 5.92
C GLU A 36 -7.88 10.49 7.26
N PHE A 37 -6.85 9.81 7.77
CA PHE A 37 -6.87 9.31 9.14
C PHE A 37 -6.50 10.45 10.07
N ARG A 38 -7.51 11.15 10.62
CA ARG A 38 -7.35 12.39 11.40
C ARG A 38 -6.21 12.40 12.44
N PRO A 39 -5.91 11.30 13.17
CA PRO A 39 -4.78 11.29 14.11
C PRO A 39 -3.40 11.48 13.46
N VAL A 40 -3.25 11.14 12.18
CA VAL A 40 -2.01 11.27 11.41
C VAL A 40 -2.23 12.28 10.29
N ARG A 41 -1.72 13.50 10.47
CA ARG A 41 -1.89 14.58 9.48
C ARG A 41 -1.23 14.24 8.15
N GLY A 42 -1.86 14.64 7.05
CA GLY A 42 -1.34 14.38 5.70
C GLY A 42 -1.37 12.90 5.35
N SER A 43 -2.24 12.13 6.01
CA SER A 43 -2.43 10.72 5.71
C SER A 43 -3.50 10.48 4.66
N VAL A 44 -3.40 9.33 4.00
CA VAL A 44 -4.44 8.79 3.11
C VAL A 44 -4.79 7.40 3.58
N MET A 45 -6.07 7.17 3.89
CA MET A 45 -6.58 5.86 4.26
C MET A 45 -6.82 5.01 3.03
N THR A 46 -6.30 3.78 3.08
CA THR A 46 -6.73 2.72 2.19
C THR A 46 -8.19 2.36 2.46
N GLU A 47 -8.91 2.00 1.41
CA GLU A 47 -10.22 1.37 1.55
C GLU A 47 -10.02 -0.13 1.81
N ALA A 48 -10.52 -0.63 2.94
CA ALA A 48 -10.37 -2.02 3.31
C ALA A 48 -11.72 -2.69 3.60
N ARG A 49 -11.88 -3.94 3.13
CA ARG A 49 -13.14 -4.70 3.28
C ARG A 49 -12.85 -6.16 3.60
N ILE A 50 -13.61 -6.73 4.54
CA ILE A 50 -13.63 -8.18 4.76
C ILE A 50 -14.72 -8.78 3.87
N LEU A 51 -14.29 -9.54 2.88
CA LEU A 51 -15.13 -10.26 1.94
C LEU A 51 -15.09 -11.77 2.20
N ARG A 52 -16.03 -12.50 1.60
CA ARG A 52 -16.01 -13.96 1.57
C ARG A 52 -15.50 -14.43 0.21
N ARG A 53 -14.86 -15.60 0.18
CA ARG A 53 -14.48 -16.28 -1.07
C ARG A 53 -15.65 -16.38 -2.05
N THR A 54 -16.85 -16.73 -1.57
CA THR A 54 -18.06 -16.84 -2.39
C THR A 54 -18.47 -15.52 -3.05
N THR A 55 -18.25 -14.38 -2.37
CA THR A 55 -18.53 -13.04 -2.91
C THR A 55 -17.54 -12.66 -3.99
N LEU A 56 -16.25 -12.96 -3.81
CA LEU A 56 -15.21 -12.63 -4.78
C LEU A 56 -15.23 -13.54 -6.03
N GLY A 57 -15.66 -14.79 -5.88
CA GLY A 57 -15.80 -15.74 -6.99
C GLY A 57 -14.56 -15.78 -7.87
N ARG A 58 -14.74 -15.53 -9.17
CA ARG A 58 -13.65 -15.61 -10.17
C ARG A 58 -12.45 -14.71 -9.88
N ARG A 59 -12.62 -13.58 -9.19
CA ARG A 59 -11.52 -12.67 -8.87
C ARG A 59 -10.56 -13.24 -7.84
N LEU A 60 -11.07 -13.98 -6.85
CA LEU A 60 -10.22 -14.76 -5.95
C LEU A 60 -9.64 -15.97 -6.69
N GLU A 61 -10.43 -16.65 -7.52
CA GLU A 61 -9.96 -17.85 -8.23
C GLU A 61 -8.87 -17.57 -9.28
N SER A 62 -8.72 -16.33 -9.72
CA SER A 62 -7.60 -15.88 -10.57
C SER A 62 -6.35 -15.50 -9.79
N CYS A 63 -6.46 -15.43 -8.47
CA CYS A 63 -5.39 -15.13 -7.51
C CYS A 63 -4.84 -16.42 -6.85
N LEU A 64 -5.46 -17.57 -7.14
CA LEU A 64 -5.03 -18.87 -6.63
C LEU A 64 -4.29 -19.64 -7.72
N PHE A 65 -3.11 -20.17 -7.40
CA PHE A 65 -2.50 -21.22 -8.23
C PHE A 65 -3.42 -22.44 -8.28
N ARG A 66 -3.39 -23.18 -9.40
CA ARG A 66 -4.30 -24.30 -9.68
C ARG A 66 -4.33 -25.37 -8.57
N GLY A 67 -3.26 -25.54 -7.79
CA GLY A 67 -3.18 -26.47 -6.66
C GLY A 67 -3.73 -25.95 -5.32
N ASP A 68 -3.76 -24.62 -5.13
CA ASP A 68 -4.00 -24.04 -3.81
C ASP A 68 -5.48 -23.89 -3.47
N ARG A 69 -6.37 -24.05 -4.46
CA ARG A 69 -7.83 -23.92 -4.30
C ARG A 69 -8.40 -24.79 -3.18
N GLN A 70 -7.86 -25.98 -3.00
CA GLN A 70 -8.29 -26.93 -1.97
C GLN A 70 -7.76 -26.54 -0.58
N SER A 71 -6.65 -25.82 -0.53
CA SER A 71 -6.03 -25.34 0.71
C SER A 71 -6.81 -24.19 1.34
N VAL A 72 -7.66 -23.48 0.58
CA VAL A 72 -8.46 -22.35 1.07
C VAL A 72 -9.88 -22.82 1.43
N SER A 73 -10.38 -22.41 2.59
CA SER A 73 -11.75 -22.72 3.01
C SER A 73 -12.79 -22.03 2.12
N VAL A 74 -13.97 -22.62 1.96
CA VAL A 74 -15.11 -21.97 1.27
C VAL A 74 -15.59 -20.74 2.03
N ASP A 75 -15.46 -20.76 3.36
CA ASP A 75 -15.80 -19.65 4.26
C ASP A 75 -14.58 -18.77 4.59
N ALA A 76 -13.50 -18.87 3.80
CA ALA A 76 -12.33 -18.04 4.01
C ALA A 76 -12.71 -16.55 3.96
N LYS A 77 -12.28 -15.83 5.01
CA LYS A 77 -12.29 -14.37 5.03
C LYS A 77 -11.14 -13.89 4.14
N VAL A 78 -11.47 -12.98 3.24
CA VAL A 78 -10.51 -12.32 2.38
C VAL A 78 -10.54 -10.84 2.73
N VAL A 79 -9.38 -10.27 3.00
CA VAL A 79 -9.24 -8.83 3.19
C VAL A 79 -8.83 -8.24 1.85
N GLU A 80 -9.71 -7.43 1.29
CA GLU A 80 -9.39 -6.55 0.16
C GLU A 80 -8.87 -5.22 0.69
N ARG A 81 -7.84 -4.68 0.05
CA ARG A 81 -7.35 -3.32 0.28
C ARG A 81 -7.14 -2.61 -1.03
N VAL A 82 -7.58 -1.36 -1.11
CA VAL A 82 -7.36 -0.46 -2.24
C VAL A 82 -6.69 0.81 -1.70
N GLY A 83 -5.46 1.04 -2.12
CA GLY A 83 -4.67 2.22 -1.80
C GLY A 83 -4.65 3.22 -2.95
N VAL A 84 -3.69 4.13 -2.90
CA VAL A 84 -3.49 5.17 -3.93
C VAL A 84 -2.94 4.59 -5.22
N ALA A 85 -1.90 3.76 -5.11
CA ALA A 85 -1.17 3.24 -6.26
C ALA A 85 -1.41 1.75 -6.52
N GLY A 86 -1.97 1.03 -5.53
CA GLY A 86 -2.05 -0.41 -5.53
C GLY A 86 -3.31 -0.96 -4.86
N GLU A 87 -3.54 -2.24 -5.05
CA GLU A 87 -4.57 -3.00 -4.36
C GLU A 87 -4.00 -4.36 -3.94
N SER A 88 -4.63 -5.01 -2.97
CA SER A 88 -4.32 -6.38 -2.64
C SER A 88 -5.51 -7.17 -2.14
N LEU A 89 -5.43 -8.50 -2.32
CA LEU A 89 -6.22 -9.45 -1.54
C LEU A 89 -5.28 -10.16 -0.57
N THR A 90 -5.74 -10.42 0.65
CA THR A 90 -5.01 -11.23 1.64
C THR A 90 -5.96 -12.24 2.30
N PHE A 91 -5.55 -13.50 2.39
CA PHE A 91 -6.36 -14.56 3.01
C PHE A 91 -5.50 -15.74 3.49
N ALA A 92 -5.92 -16.37 4.57
CA ALA A 92 -5.23 -17.53 5.13
C ALA A 92 -5.66 -18.85 4.48
N ASN A 93 -4.76 -19.82 4.49
CA ASN A 93 -5.12 -21.21 4.21
C ASN A 93 -5.93 -21.83 5.36
N ARG A 94 -6.55 -22.99 5.10
CA ARG A 94 -7.53 -23.63 6.01
C ARG A 94 -6.94 -24.00 7.36
N ASN A 95 -5.69 -24.49 7.38
CA ASN A 95 -4.98 -24.87 8.61
C ASN A 95 -4.24 -23.69 9.27
N ARG A 96 -4.34 -22.47 8.71
CA ARG A 96 -3.64 -21.27 9.17
C ARG A 96 -2.12 -21.47 9.31
N SER A 97 -1.53 -22.28 8.43
CA SER A 97 -0.07 -22.42 8.32
C SER A 97 0.53 -21.41 7.36
N GLY A 98 -0.29 -20.57 6.72
CA GLY A 98 0.19 -19.58 5.76
C GLY A 98 -0.89 -18.59 5.31
N VAL A 99 -0.42 -17.52 4.69
CA VAL A 99 -1.22 -16.42 4.17
C VAL A 99 -0.86 -16.20 2.71
N TYR A 100 -1.87 -16.14 1.86
CA TYR A 100 -1.74 -15.75 0.47
C TYR A 100 -1.97 -14.25 0.35
N ALA A 101 -1.26 -13.63 -0.59
CA ALA A 101 -1.62 -12.32 -1.11
C ALA A 101 -1.55 -12.27 -2.63
N CYS A 102 -2.41 -11.44 -3.20
CA CYS A 102 -2.39 -11.10 -4.62
C CYS A 102 -2.29 -9.60 -4.73
N ASP A 103 -1.32 -9.18 -5.51
CA ASP A 103 -0.89 -7.80 -5.60
C ASP A 103 -1.37 -7.24 -6.93
N GLY A 104 -2.11 -6.13 -6.85
CA GLY A 104 -2.68 -5.49 -8.01
C GLY A 104 -1.77 -4.43 -8.60
N GLY A 105 -1.87 -4.23 -9.91
CA GLY A 105 -1.01 -3.34 -10.66
C GLY A 105 -0.77 -3.88 -12.06
N ILE A 106 0.19 -3.28 -12.74
CA ILE A 106 0.58 -3.66 -14.10
C ILE A 106 1.87 -4.46 -14.00
N ASP A 107 1.94 -5.65 -14.58
CA ASP A 107 3.21 -6.38 -14.65
C ASP A 107 4.14 -5.72 -15.71
N PRO A 108 5.45 -5.98 -15.70
CA PRO A 108 6.38 -5.24 -16.56
C PRO A 108 6.13 -5.44 -18.07
N ALA A 109 5.51 -6.56 -18.44
CA ALA A 109 5.22 -6.92 -19.82
C ALA A 109 3.79 -6.56 -20.27
N GLY A 110 2.90 -6.14 -19.35
CA GLY A 110 1.47 -5.99 -19.61
C GLY A 110 0.74 -7.32 -19.87
N GLU A 111 1.34 -8.45 -19.52
CA GLU A 111 0.93 -9.80 -19.92
C GLU A 111 -0.03 -10.45 -18.91
N ARG A 112 0.10 -10.14 -17.62
CA ARG A 112 -0.77 -10.68 -16.57
C ARG A 112 -2.17 -10.08 -16.70
N ARG A 113 -3.16 -10.98 -16.64
CA ARG A 113 -4.57 -10.59 -16.74
C ARG A 113 -4.92 -9.71 -15.54
N PRO A 114 -5.48 -8.51 -15.78
CA PRO A 114 -6.02 -7.72 -14.70
C PRO A 114 -6.94 -8.56 -13.80
N PRO A 115 -6.81 -8.45 -12.46
CA PRO A 115 -6.09 -7.35 -11.80
C PRO A 115 -4.69 -7.69 -11.23
N TRP A 116 -4.22 -8.94 -11.25
CA TRP A 116 -3.06 -9.36 -10.45
C TRP A 116 -1.75 -9.35 -11.22
N CYS A 117 -0.80 -8.52 -10.78
CA CYS A 117 0.58 -8.51 -11.26
C CYS A 117 1.49 -9.39 -10.41
N GLY A 118 1.11 -9.68 -9.16
CA GLY A 118 1.88 -10.47 -8.18
C GLY A 118 1.01 -11.46 -7.41
N GLU A 119 1.58 -12.60 -7.06
CA GLU A 119 0.94 -13.63 -6.22
C GLU A 119 1.99 -14.23 -5.29
N VAL A 120 1.75 -14.17 -3.98
CA VAL A 120 2.72 -14.62 -2.96
C VAL A 120 2.06 -15.46 -1.88
N PHE A 121 2.84 -16.38 -1.31
CA PHE A 121 2.49 -17.15 -0.12
C PHE A 121 3.54 -16.92 0.97
N GLY A 122 3.10 -16.46 2.14
CA GLY A 122 3.90 -16.34 3.35
C GLY A 122 3.59 -17.46 4.33
N ALA A 123 4.59 -18.27 4.67
CA ALA A 123 4.45 -19.30 5.69
C ALA A 123 4.37 -18.68 7.08
N LEU A 124 3.51 -19.27 7.93
CA LEU A 124 3.37 -18.89 9.33
C LEU A 124 4.09 -19.91 10.22
N ALA A 125 4.85 -19.43 11.20
CA ALA A 125 5.32 -20.19 12.34
C ALA A 125 4.74 -19.59 13.62
N ASP A 126 4.11 -20.42 14.46
CA ASP A 126 3.41 -19.99 15.67
C ASP A 126 2.42 -18.84 15.43
N GLY A 127 1.77 -18.87 14.27
CA GLY A 127 0.77 -17.87 13.84
C GLY A 127 1.35 -16.56 13.31
N ARG A 128 2.66 -16.44 13.14
CA ARG A 128 3.34 -15.22 12.63
C ARG A 128 4.10 -15.49 11.34
N LEU A 129 4.19 -14.49 10.47
CA LEU A 129 4.98 -14.61 9.24
C LEU A 129 6.47 -14.85 9.53
N LEU A 130 7.07 -15.79 8.80
CA LEU A 130 8.52 -16.05 8.85
C LEU A 130 9.36 -14.95 8.20
N ASP A 131 8.79 -14.29 7.19
CA ASP A 131 9.44 -13.21 6.46
C ASP A 131 8.37 -12.28 5.84
N PRO A 132 8.72 -11.02 5.53
CA PRO A 132 7.78 -10.05 4.96
C PRO A 132 7.30 -10.40 3.54
N ARG A 133 7.89 -11.38 2.85
CA ARG A 133 7.64 -11.78 1.44
C ARG A 133 7.51 -10.59 0.50
N LEU A 134 8.62 -10.16 -0.10
CA LEU A 134 8.60 -9.08 -1.07
C LEU A 134 8.08 -9.54 -2.45
N ASP A 135 7.24 -8.70 -3.07
CA ASP A 135 7.06 -8.65 -4.53
C ASP A 135 7.48 -7.26 -5.04
N VAL A 136 8.22 -7.20 -6.17
CA VAL A 136 8.66 -5.95 -6.84
C VAL A 136 8.38 -5.95 -8.34
N ILE A 137 7.62 -6.93 -8.84
CA ILE A 137 7.37 -7.05 -10.28
C ILE A 137 6.26 -6.10 -10.73
N CYS A 138 5.41 -5.66 -9.81
CA CYS A 138 4.30 -4.77 -10.09
C CYS A 138 4.74 -3.34 -10.44
N ARG A 139 3.93 -2.68 -11.24
CA ARG A 139 4.01 -1.27 -11.60
C ARG A 139 2.72 -0.56 -11.24
N ASP A 140 2.86 0.69 -10.81
CA ASP A 140 1.72 1.59 -10.59
C ASP A 140 1.12 2.06 -11.94
N PRO A 141 -0.03 2.76 -11.94
CA PRO A 141 -0.63 3.29 -13.17
C PRO A 141 0.25 4.27 -13.97
N LYS A 142 1.32 4.79 -13.38
CA LYS A 142 2.29 5.69 -14.01
C LYS A 142 3.54 4.94 -14.52
N GLY A 143 3.61 3.62 -14.33
CA GLY A 143 4.74 2.78 -14.72
C GLY A 143 5.90 2.76 -13.71
N ALA A 144 5.75 3.38 -12.53
CA ALA A 144 6.76 3.34 -11.48
C ALA A 144 6.79 1.95 -10.81
N PRO A 145 7.97 1.48 -10.32
CA PRO A 145 8.04 0.26 -9.51
C PRO A 145 7.10 0.34 -8.30
N LEU A 146 6.34 -0.74 -8.09
CA LEU A 146 5.43 -0.89 -6.96
C LEU A 146 5.82 -2.16 -6.21
N ALA A 147 6.30 -1.97 -4.97
CA ALA A 147 6.69 -3.06 -4.10
C ALA A 147 5.57 -3.38 -3.12
N TYR A 148 5.45 -4.67 -2.79
CA TYR A 148 4.50 -5.15 -1.80
C TYR A 148 5.20 -6.03 -0.76
N ALA A 149 4.86 -5.81 0.52
CA ALA A 149 5.36 -6.59 1.64
C ALA A 149 4.25 -6.85 2.66
N PHE A 150 4.37 -7.94 3.41
CA PHE A 150 3.56 -8.14 4.60
C PHE A 150 4.18 -7.42 5.80
N VAL A 151 3.31 -6.85 6.64
CA VAL A 151 3.63 -6.39 7.98
C VAL A 151 2.83 -7.21 8.97
N GLU A 152 3.53 -7.77 9.96
CA GLU A 152 2.91 -8.40 11.13
C GLU A 152 2.50 -7.30 12.13
N PRO A 153 1.21 -7.18 12.48
CA PRO A 153 0.78 -6.21 13.47
C PRO A 153 1.36 -6.53 14.86
N VAL A 154 1.87 -5.51 15.56
CA VAL A 154 2.21 -5.66 16.98
C VAL A 154 0.94 -5.74 17.82
N ALA A 155 1.05 -6.27 19.04
CA ALA A 155 -0.09 -6.37 19.94
C ALA A 155 -0.72 -4.98 20.18
N GLY A 156 -2.03 -4.88 19.95
CA GLY A 156 -2.79 -3.63 20.08
C GLY A 156 -2.76 -2.72 18.84
N ALA A 157 -2.04 -3.08 17.77
CA ALA A 157 -2.08 -2.32 16.53
C ALA A 157 -3.43 -2.47 15.82
N HIS A 158 -4.01 -1.34 15.44
CA HIS A 158 -5.22 -1.24 14.63
C HIS A 158 -4.94 -0.64 13.24
N TRP A 159 -3.88 0.17 13.14
CA TRP A 159 -3.50 0.83 11.89
C TRP A 159 -2.02 0.68 11.62
N ILE A 160 -1.66 0.64 10.35
CA ILE A 160 -0.28 0.63 9.87
C ILE A 160 -0.11 1.77 8.88
N GLY A 161 0.74 2.73 9.20
CA GLY A 161 1.17 3.79 8.30
C GLY A 161 2.43 3.40 7.55
N VAL A 162 2.45 3.69 6.26
CA VAL A 162 3.61 3.53 5.38
C VAL A 162 3.96 4.89 4.81
N ASP A 163 5.19 5.34 5.02
CA ASP A 163 5.62 6.63 4.48
C ASP A 163 5.85 6.56 2.96
N GLN A 164 5.04 7.29 2.20
CA GLN A 164 5.16 7.45 0.76
C GLN A 164 5.92 8.75 0.40
N GLY A 165 6.55 9.41 1.37
CA GLY A 165 7.39 10.60 1.24
C GLY A 165 6.62 11.90 1.25
N ARG A 166 5.52 11.98 0.51
CA ARG A 166 4.62 13.17 0.53
C ARG A 166 3.37 12.98 1.38
N TYR A 167 3.07 11.75 1.78
CA TYR A 167 1.91 11.39 2.59
C TYR A 167 2.20 10.07 3.29
N THR A 168 1.50 9.80 4.39
CA THR A 168 1.48 8.47 5.02
C THR A 168 0.25 7.71 4.54
N GLU A 169 0.44 6.55 3.95
CA GLU A 169 -0.67 5.68 3.57
C GLU A 169 -1.05 4.78 4.75
N ILE A 170 -2.33 4.79 5.15
CA ILE A 170 -2.85 4.14 6.35
C ILE A 170 -3.64 2.89 5.98
N TYR A 171 -3.24 1.77 6.56
CA TYR A 171 -3.80 0.44 6.36
C TYR A 171 -4.48 -0.05 7.63
N GLU A 172 -5.73 -0.50 7.53
CA GLU A 172 -6.44 -1.11 8.66
C GLU A 172 -6.01 -2.57 8.89
N VAL A 173 -5.81 -2.92 10.16
CA VAL A 173 -5.58 -4.30 10.61
C VAL A 173 -6.92 -5.01 10.72
N LEU A 174 -7.14 -5.99 9.84
CA LEU A 174 -8.42 -6.67 9.69
C LEU A 174 -8.28 -8.19 9.74
N ALA A 175 -9.36 -8.84 10.22
CA ALA A 175 -9.52 -10.29 10.24
C ALA A 175 -8.42 -11.11 10.94
N GLY A 176 -7.55 -10.46 11.73
CA GLY A 176 -6.41 -11.11 12.38
C GLY A 176 -5.38 -11.64 11.37
N LEU A 177 -5.28 -11.01 10.20
CA LEU A 177 -4.31 -11.33 9.16
C LEU A 177 -3.18 -10.29 9.17
N PRO A 178 -1.96 -10.70 8.75
CA PRO A 178 -0.92 -9.77 8.36
C PRO A 178 -1.43 -8.78 7.31
N VAL A 179 -0.86 -7.58 7.30
CA VAL A 179 -1.26 -6.51 6.39
C VAL A 179 -0.34 -6.52 5.18
N ARG A 180 -0.90 -6.71 3.98
CA ARG A 180 -0.18 -6.52 2.72
C ARG A 180 -0.14 -5.02 2.39
N ILE A 181 1.02 -4.41 2.54
CA ILE A 181 1.27 -3.00 2.26
C ILE A 181 1.90 -2.82 0.88
N ALA A 182 1.68 -1.65 0.27
CA ALA A 182 2.30 -1.24 -0.97
C ALA A 182 3.25 -0.05 -0.74
N GLY A 183 4.31 0.06 -1.54
CA GLY A 183 5.28 1.15 -1.47
C GLY A 183 5.91 1.44 -2.82
N THR A 184 6.09 2.72 -3.10
CA THR A 184 6.76 3.19 -4.33
C THR A 184 8.16 3.74 -4.06
N ARG A 185 8.51 3.96 -2.79
CA ARG A 185 9.80 4.47 -2.36
C ARG A 185 10.79 3.36 -2.09
N HIS A 186 12.07 3.67 -2.29
CA HIS A 186 13.20 2.79 -1.97
C HIS A 186 13.10 1.38 -2.58
N VAL A 187 12.44 1.27 -3.74
CA VAL A 187 12.31 0.02 -4.49
C VAL A 187 13.51 -0.18 -5.40
N SER A 188 14.27 -1.25 -5.17
CA SER A 188 15.40 -1.66 -6.00
C SER A 188 15.05 -2.94 -6.76
N VAL A 189 14.52 -2.79 -7.97
CA VAL A 189 14.18 -3.94 -8.83
C VAL A 189 15.42 -4.76 -9.17
N ALA A 190 16.55 -4.10 -9.46
CA ALA A 190 17.80 -4.77 -9.82
C ALA A 190 18.36 -5.65 -8.69
N ASN A 191 18.14 -5.25 -7.43
CA ASN A 191 18.59 -6.02 -6.26
C ASN A 191 17.47 -6.86 -5.63
N ALA A 192 16.27 -6.84 -6.23
CA ALA A 192 15.07 -7.49 -5.72
C ALA A 192 14.79 -7.15 -4.24
N ARG A 193 14.87 -5.86 -3.88
CA ARG A 193 14.72 -5.35 -2.51
C ARG A 193 13.85 -4.11 -2.44
N ALA A 194 13.22 -3.91 -1.28
CA ALA A 194 12.53 -2.66 -0.94
C ALA A 194 12.61 -2.40 0.56
N THR A 195 12.65 -1.13 0.94
CA THR A 195 12.56 -0.70 2.34
C THR A 195 11.31 0.15 2.53
N PHE A 196 10.53 -0.17 3.57
CA PHE A 196 9.32 0.56 3.94
C PHE A 196 9.52 1.19 5.31
N GLU A 197 9.34 2.51 5.42
CA GLU A 197 9.28 3.17 6.72
C GLU A 197 7.86 2.98 7.27
N VAL A 198 7.74 2.16 8.32
CA VAL A 198 6.44 1.71 8.85
C VAL A 198 6.24 2.21 10.27
N THR A 199 5.07 2.79 10.53
CA THR A 199 4.59 3.10 11.88
C THR A 199 3.31 2.33 12.15
N GLN A 200 3.19 1.67 13.30
CA GLN A 200 1.94 1.03 13.71
C GLN A 200 1.27 1.83 14.82
N TYR A 201 -0.04 1.94 14.77
CA TYR A 201 -0.84 2.76 15.68
C TYR A 201 -1.93 1.94 16.36
N ASP A 202 -2.28 2.31 17.59
CA ASP A 202 -3.47 1.79 18.27
C ASP A 202 -4.77 2.38 17.68
N VAL A 203 -5.92 1.97 18.24
CA VAL A 203 -7.25 2.42 17.77
C VAL A 203 -7.43 3.94 17.79
N HIS A 204 -6.69 4.66 18.64
CA HIS A 204 -6.77 6.11 18.78
C HIS A 204 -5.74 6.85 17.93
N GLY A 205 -4.91 6.13 17.18
CA GLY A 205 -3.83 6.71 16.38
C GLY A 205 -2.57 7.03 17.19
N LYS A 206 -2.43 6.48 18.40
CA LYS A 206 -1.18 6.59 19.15
C LYS A 206 -0.15 5.62 18.57
N GLU A 207 1.06 6.11 18.30
CA GLU A 207 2.18 5.29 17.84
C GLU A 207 2.53 4.21 18.88
N LEU A 208 2.63 2.97 18.39
CA LEU A 208 3.07 1.79 19.15
C LEU A 208 4.51 1.41 18.81
N VAL A 209 4.84 1.45 17.51
CA VAL A 209 6.18 1.15 17.01
C VAL A 209 6.41 1.91 15.70
N LYS A 210 7.66 2.34 15.47
CA LYS A 210 8.15 2.86 14.20
C LYS A 210 9.45 2.16 13.85
N ALA A 211 9.56 1.64 12.63
CA ALA A 211 10.71 0.90 12.17
C ALA A 211 10.83 0.89 10.64
N ASP A 212 12.05 0.66 10.15
CA ASP A 212 12.29 0.34 8.75
C ASP A 212 12.13 -1.16 8.53
N LEU A 213 11.27 -1.51 7.57
CA LEU A 213 11.07 -2.88 7.12
C LEU A 213 11.84 -3.07 5.81
N GLU A 214 13.00 -3.71 5.87
CA GLU A 214 13.67 -4.21 4.68
C GLU A 214 13.07 -5.56 4.28
N ALA A 215 12.69 -5.68 3.01
CA ALA A 215 12.23 -6.93 2.43
C ALA A 215 13.06 -7.23 1.17
N ALA A 216 13.21 -8.53 0.88
CA ALA A 216 13.87 -9.03 -0.32
C ALA A 216 13.01 -10.14 -0.94
N VAL A 217 13.07 -10.30 -2.26
CA VAL A 217 12.40 -11.43 -2.93
C VAL A 217 13.06 -12.71 -2.43
N ALA A 218 12.25 -13.67 -1.99
CA ALA A 218 12.74 -14.96 -1.53
C ALA A 218 13.44 -15.70 -2.69
N GLY A 219 14.69 -16.10 -2.47
CA GLY A 219 15.48 -16.94 -3.38
C GLY A 219 15.47 -18.41 -2.99
#